data_AF-A0A6A5GQ73-F1
#
_entry.id   AF-A0A6A5GQ73-F1
#
_cell.length_a   1.000
_cell.length_b   1.000
_cell.length_c   1.000
_cell.angle_alpha   90.00
_cell.angle_beta   90.00
_cell.angle_gamma   90.00
#
_symmetry.space_group_name_H-M   'P 1'
#
loop_
_entity.id
_entity.type
_entity.pdbx_description
1 polymer ?
#
loop_
_entity_poly.entity_id
_entity_poly.type
_entity_poly.pdbx_seq_one_letter_code
_entity_poly.pdbx_strand_id
1 'polypeptide(L)'
;MAIFGIHFIYRYLVASGHQLLATFSTWKITLWLSLPVLLYGVIWGLGSYYACGPTDYTIGFVKMDVLANYGLQMEEIAYFGLHFYRKNEKGETFIVYEQGSSLFSAIYFGVKCYHKINDLASQISTRNKSLQSQLFYALVIQTLIPIVLMHIPVTIIYSFAFMGYGMGIICGIASITISILSTVLPQATEKYYFETVKNSNRNEIFEFLNKNFRVDESLSRAAGMTESDIQICFEGVLDRVLRNEVSILAREKRNDEVVGCMLNSVWKRGDAKKNENSEEEVSIFERIKHEFLLVFLEFQFGGDRKGVVTIGEILNELHESFWKLRSNHHTVLHFEISSVNRNHQRQGLASKFMNWTENQELLKSVEASGIVAEASSLANQILLDKRGYETVAATLLNSRIDSNGNQILVCDDGTDRVNLVFKEFQ
;
A
#
# COMPACT_ATOMS: atom_id res chain seq x y z
N MET A 1 -27.50 -2.39 2.57
CA MET A 1 -28.25 -1.27 1.95
C MET A 1 -28.03 0.06 2.66
N ALA A 2 -28.28 0.18 3.97
CA ALA A 2 -28.14 1.44 4.70
C ALA A 2 -26.72 2.06 4.64
N ILE A 3 -25.67 1.23 4.70
CA ILE A 3 -24.27 1.68 4.59
C ILE A 3 -24.00 2.35 3.22
N PHE A 4 -24.55 1.81 2.13
CA PHE A 4 -24.44 2.44 0.81
C PHE A 4 -25.08 3.83 0.81
N GLY A 5 -26.24 4.02 1.47
CA GLY A 5 -26.89 5.31 1.65
C GLY A 5 -26.01 6.35 2.37
N ILE A 6 -25.24 5.94 3.39
CA ILE A 6 -24.26 6.81 4.07
C ILE A 6 -23.16 7.22 3.11
N HIS A 7 -22.64 6.29 2.30
CA HIS A 7 -21.64 6.63 1.29
C HIS A 7 -22.19 7.67 0.31
N PHE A 8 -23.46 7.59 -0.09
CA PHE A 8 -24.12 8.61 -0.92
C PHE A 8 -24.23 9.97 -0.21
N ILE A 9 -24.67 9.99 1.05
CA ILE A 9 -24.78 11.23 1.84
C ILE A 9 -23.39 11.87 2.01
N TYR A 10 -22.39 11.09 2.40
CA TYR A 10 -21.01 11.55 2.53
C TYR A 10 -20.49 12.14 1.22
N ARG A 11 -20.68 11.44 0.09
CA ARG A 11 -20.25 11.91 -1.24
C ARG A 11 -20.98 13.19 -1.67
N TYR A 12 -22.28 13.30 -1.38
CA TYR A 12 -23.05 14.53 -1.62
C TYR A 12 -22.53 15.71 -0.78
N LEU A 13 -22.16 15.47 0.47
CA LEU A 13 -21.62 16.49 1.37
C LEU A 13 -20.21 16.96 0.94
N VAL A 14 -19.37 16.03 0.48
CA VAL A 14 -18.06 16.33 -0.12
C VAL A 14 -18.25 17.21 -1.37
N ALA A 15 -19.14 16.81 -2.28
CA ALA A 15 -19.41 17.58 -3.50
C ALA A 15 -20.00 18.96 -3.20
N SER A 16 -20.91 19.06 -2.22
CA SER A 16 -21.59 20.32 -1.87
C SER A 16 -20.76 21.26 -0.98
N GLY A 17 -19.58 20.84 -0.52
CA GLY A 17 -18.72 21.64 0.37
C GLY A 17 -19.37 22.02 1.72
N HIS A 18 -20.35 21.23 2.18
CA HIS A 18 -21.19 21.60 3.32
C HIS A 18 -20.42 21.43 4.65
N GLN A 19 -20.70 22.29 5.65
CA GLN A 19 -20.07 22.26 6.99
C GLN A 19 -20.19 20.90 7.73
N LEU A 20 -21.11 20.05 7.30
CA LEU A 20 -21.31 18.70 7.85
C LEU A 20 -20.13 17.76 7.52
N LEU A 21 -19.31 18.08 6.51
CA LEU A 21 -18.12 17.29 6.19
C LEU A 21 -17.13 17.21 7.37
N ALA A 22 -17.04 18.26 8.19
CA ALA A 22 -16.18 18.28 9.38
C ALA A 22 -16.56 17.18 10.39
N THR A 23 -17.85 16.76 10.43
CA THR A 23 -18.27 15.68 11.33
C THR A 23 -17.80 14.30 10.90
N PHE A 24 -17.43 14.09 9.63
CA PHE A 24 -16.83 12.84 9.15
C PHE A 24 -15.33 12.75 9.44
N SER A 25 -14.63 13.88 9.62
CA SER A 25 -13.21 13.93 9.98
C SER A 25 -12.94 13.79 11.48
N THR A 26 -14.00 13.72 12.30
CA THR A 26 -13.93 13.69 13.77
C THR A 26 -14.43 12.33 14.29
N TRP A 27 -14.25 12.03 15.58
CA TRP A 27 -14.78 10.82 16.25
C TRP A 27 -16.28 10.55 15.97
N LYS A 28 -17.04 11.59 15.63
CA LYS A 28 -18.45 11.56 15.20
C LYS A 28 -18.72 10.70 13.95
N ILE A 29 -17.71 10.28 13.20
CA ILE A 29 -17.85 9.26 12.14
C ILE A 29 -18.42 7.94 12.68
N THR A 30 -18.08 7.60 13.92
CA THR A 30 -18.61 6.40 14.59
C THR A 30 -20.12 6.46 14.73
N LEU A 31 -20.67 7.63 15.08
CA LEU A 31 -22.12 7.87 15.15
C LEU A 31 -22.79 7.80 13.78
N TRP A 32 -22.14 8.35 12.75
CA TRP A 32 -22.63 8.28 11.37
C TRP A 32 -22.69 6.84 10.85
N LEU A 33 -21.75 5.98 11.23
CA LEU A 33 -21.73 4.56 10.86
C LEU A 33 -22.65 3.72 11.75
N SER A 34 -22.76 4.03 13.04
CA SER A 34 -23.59 3.27 13.97
C SER A 34 -25.08 3.53 13.78
N LEU A 35 -25.49 4.77 13.50
CA LEU A 35 -26.89 5.16 13.40
C LEU A 35 -27.68 4.33 12.37
N PRO A 36 -27.16 4.04 11.15
CA PRO A 36 -27.92 3.29 10.15
C PRO A 36 -27.84 1.79 10.38
N VAL A 37 -26.79 1.29 11.06
CA VAL A 37 -26.72 -0.10 11.51
C VAL A 37 -27.74 -0.34 12.63
N LEU A 38 -27.82 0.56 13.61
CA LEU A 38 -28.73 0.46 14.74
C LEU A 38 -30.19 0.72 14.35
N LEU A 39 -30.49 1.83 13.67
CA LEU A 39 -31.87 2.14 13.32
C LEU A 39 -32.38 1.24 12.20
N TYR A 40 -31.68 1.19 11.06
CA TYR A 40 -32.21 0.45 9.91
C TYR A 40 -31.97 -1.06 10.05
N GLY A 41 -30.80 -1.48 10.53
CA GLY A 41 -30.47 -2.90 10.69
C GLY A 41 -31.31 -3.59 11.75
N VAL A 42 -31.51 -2.97 12.92
CA VAL A 42 -32.31 -3.58 14.00
C VAL A 42 -33.80 -3.57 13.68
N ILE A 43 -34.35 -2.45 13.16
CA ILE A 43 -35.76 -2.38 12.78
C ILE A 43 -36.07 -3.38 11.65
N TRP A 44 -35.19 -3.45 10.63
CA TRP A 44 -35.37 -4.41 9.55
C TRP A 44 -35.19 -5.86 10.00
N GLY A 45 -34.19 -6.14 10.86
CA GLY A 45 -33.93 -7.47 11.40
C GLY A 45 -35.08 -7.97 12.28
N LEU A 46 -35.58 -7.13 13.19
CA LEU A 46 -36.75 -7.46 14.03
C LEU A 46 -38.02 -7.60 13.18
N GLY A 47 -38.27 -6.68 12.25
CA GLY A 47 -39.40 -6.76 11.34
C GLY A 47 -39.38 -8.05 10.50
N SER A 48 -38.22 -8.41 9.97
CA SER A 48 -38.03 -9.65 9.21
C SER A 48 -38.17 -10.91 10.07
N TYR A 49 -37.67 -10.88 11.31
CA TYR A 49 -37.77 -12.01 12.23
C TYR A 49 -39.23 -12.29 12.62
N TYR A 50 -40.00 -11.25 12.95
CA TYR A 50 -41.40 -11.40 13.34
C TYR A 50 -42.37 -11.61 12.17
N ALA A 51 -42.10 -11.01 11.00
CA ALA A 51 -42.98 -11.12 9.83
C ALA A 51 -42.66 -12.31 8.91
N CYS A 52 -41.37 -12.64 8.75
CA CYS A 52 -40.88 -13.63 7.76
C CYS A 52 -40.28 -14.89 8.41
N GLY A 53 -40.45 -15.08 9.72
CA GLY A 53 -40.00 -16.27 10.44
C GLY A 53 -40.71 -17.55 9.96
N PRO A 54 -40.05 -18.73 10.06
CA PRO A 54 -40.63 -20.00 9.63
C PRO A 54 -41.87 -20.33 10.46
N THR A 55 -43.03 -20.33 9.80
CA THR A 55 -44.31 -20.75 10.37
C THR A 55 -44.76 -22.00 9.62
N ASP A 56 -45.45 -22.93 10.27
CA ASP A 56 -45.88 -24.22 9.68
C ASP A 56 -46.64 -24.07 8.35
N TYR A 57 -47.37 -22.96 8.20
CA TYR A 57 -48.08 -22.59 6.97
C TYR A 57 -47.15 -22.18 5.81
N THR A 58 -46.11 -21.39 6.10
CA THR A 58 -45.14 -20.90 5.11
C THR A 58 -44.28 -22.05 4.56
N ILE A 59 -43.96 -23.03 5.42
CA ILE A 59 -43.24 -24.24 5.03
C ILE A 59 -44.09 -25.04 4.03
N GLY A 60 -45.39 -25.23 4.28
CA GLY A 60 -46.28 -25.95 3.37
C GLY A 60 -46.41 -25.33 1.97
N PHE A 61 -46.48 -24.00 1.88
CA PHE A 61 -46.62 -23.28 0.61
C PHE A 61 -45.34 -23.36 -0.24
N VAL A 62 -44.18 -23.11 0.38
CA VAL A 62 -42.92 -23.02 -0.35
C VAL A 62 -42.33 -24.42 -0.61
N LYS A 63 -42.68 -25.44 0.21
CA LYS A 63 -42.19 -26.83 0.07
C LYS A 63 -42.52 -27.41 -1.30
N MET A 64 -43.71 -27.12 -1.87
CA MET A 64 -44.06 -27.59 -3.21
C MET A 64 -43.21 -26.94 -4.31
N ASP A 65 -42.97 -25.63 -4.25
CA ASP A 65 -42.21 -24.90 -5.26
C ASP A 65 -40.71 -25.21 -5.21
N VAL A 66 -40.14 -25.39 -4.01
CA VAL A 66 -38.71 -25.73 -3.84
C VAL A 66 -38.43 -27.17 -4.25
N LEU A 67 -39.31 -28.11 -3.89
CA LEU A 67 -39.19 -29.50 -4.30
C LEU A 67 -39.32 -29.64 -5.83
N ALA A 68 -40.22 -28.87 -6.45
CA ALA A 68 -40.44 -28.91 -7.90
C ALA A 68 -39.32 -28.25 -8.73
N ASN A 69 -38.74 -27.13 -8.27
CA ASN A 69 -37.73 -26.39 -9.04
C ASN A 69 -36.28 -26.79 -8.71
N TYR A 70 -36.02 -27.23 -7.47
CA TYR A 70 -34.66 -27.49 -6.99
C TYR A 70 -34.45 -28.91 -6.43
N GLY A 71 -35.51 -29.69 -6.21
CA GLY A 71 -35.41 -31.07 -5.71
C GLY A 71 -34.96 -31.21 -4.25
N LEU A 72 -34.96 -30.11 -3.47
CA LEU A 72 -34.44 -30.06 -2.10
C LEU A 72 -35.55 -30.17 -1.06
N GLN A 73 -35.26 -30.82 0.08
CA GLN A 73 -36.15 -30.89 1.22
C GLN A 73 -35.99 -29.65 2.12
N MET A 74 -37.10 -29.13 2.66
CA MET A 74 -37.13 -27.87 3.41
C MET A 74 -36.37 -27.93 4.74
N GLU A 75 -36.14 -29.13 5.26
CA GLU A 75 -35.38 -29.36 6.49
C GLU A 75 -33.86 -29.15 6.30
N GLU A 76 -33.37 -29.08 5.06
CA GLU A 76 -31.93 -28.94 4.74
C GLU A 76 -31.52 -27.50 4.40
N ILE A 77 -32.47 -26.55 4.31
CA ILE A 77 -32.21 -25.18 3.84
C ILE A 77 -32.75 -24.11 4.79
N ALA A 78 -31.92 -23.11 5.10
CA ALA A 78 -32.36 -21.89 5.75
C ALA A 78 -33.11 -21.02 4.72
N TYR A 79 -34.44 -20.98 4.80
CA TYR A 79 -35.27 -20.22 3.87
C TYR A 79 -35.77 -18.90 4.49
N PHE A 80 -35.73 -17.82 3.70
CA PHE A 80 -36.31 -16.53 4.05
C PHE A 80 -37.64 -16.35 3.30
N GLY A 81 -38.76 -16.50 4.02
CA GLY A 81 -40.10 -16.47 3.46
C GLY A 81 -40.62 -15.06 3.24
N LEU A 82 -40.48 -14.54 2.02
CA LEU A 82 -41.13 -13.32 1.57
C LEU A 82 -42.63 -13.54 1.35
N HIS A 83 -43.37 -13.78 2.43
CA HIS A 83 -44.81 -14.00 2.36
C HIS A 83 -45.56 -12.72 2.74
N PHE A 84 -46.09 -12.01 1.75
CA PHE A 84 -46.74 -10.72 1.95
C PHE A 84 -48.19 -10.82 2.46
N TYR A 85 -48.87 -11.96 2.29
CA TYR A 85 -50.28 -12.14 2.65
C TYR A 85 -50.50 -13.28 3.66
N ARG A 86 -51.04 -13.04 4.85
CA ARG A 86 -51.45 -14.13 5.76
C ARG A 86 -52.96 -14.32 5.71
N LYS A 87 -53.44 -15.56 5.60
CA LYS A 87 -54.87 -15.87 5.74
C LYS A 87 -55.20 -16.11 7.21
N ASN A 88 -56.22 -15.44 7.74
CA ASN A 88 -56.79 -15.73 9.05
C ASN A 88 -57.62 -17.02 9.02
N GLU A 89 -58.00 -17.56 10.19
CA GLU A 89 -58.86 -18.76 10.35
C GLU A 89 -60.23 -18.65 9.63
N LYS A 90 -60.64 -17.44 9.22
CA LYS A 90 -61.86 -17.16 8.45
C LYS A 90 -61.63 -16.99 6.93
N GLY A 91 -60.40 -17.17 6.44
CA GLY A 91 -60.06 -17.09 5.01
C GLY A 91 -59.75 -15.68 4.47
N GLU A 92 -59.76 -14.65 5.31
CA GLU A 92 -59.44 -13.27 4.94
C GLU A 92 -57.92 -13.05 4.86
N THR A 93 -57.44 -12.43 3.78
CA THR A 93 -56.02 -12.13 3.53
C THR A 93 -55.62 -10.77 4.11
N PHE A 94 -54.61 -10.75 4.99
CA PHE A 94 -54.02 -9.52 5.53
C PHE A 94 -52.59 -9.33 5.04
N ILE A 95 -52.24 -8.09 4.67
CA ILE A 95 -50.89 -7.72 4.23
C ILE A 95 -49.99 -7.59 5.47
N VAL A 96 -48.91 -8.38 5.52
CA VAL A 96 -48.05 -8.47 6.71
C VAL A 96 -46.90 -7.46 6.68
N TYR A 97 -46.48 -6.98 5.49
CA TYR A 97 -45.31 -6.12 5.36
C TYR A 97 -45.32 -5.28 4.07
N GLU A 98 -45.12 -3.97 4.14
CA GLU A 98 -45.03 -3.10 2.94
C GLU A 98 -43.70 -2.33 2.96
N GLN A 99 -42.88 -2.50 1.91
CA GLN A 99 -41.51 -1.93 1.81
C GLN A 99 -41.39 -0.83 0.74
N GLY A 100 -42.47 -0.10 0.43
CA GLY A 100 -42.49 0.94 -0.60
C GLY A 100 -41.64 2.18 -0.28
N SER A 101 -41.36 2.46 0.99
CA SER A 101 -40.70 3.70 1.43
C SER A 101 -39.21 3.78 1.05
N SER A 102 -38.52 2.63 0.98
CA SER A 102 -37.07 2.57 0.70
C SER A 102 -36.74 2.94 -0.76
N LEU A 103 -37.55 2.49 -1.72
CA LEU A 103 -37.38 2.77 -3.15
C LEU A 103 -37.65 4.24 -3.48
N PHE A 104 -38.69 4.83 -2.88
CA PHE A 104 -39.00 6.25 -3.05
C PHE A 104 -37.85 7.13 -2.54
N SER A 105 -37.26 6.79 -1.39
CA SER A 105 -36.11 7.51 -0.85
C SER A 105 -34.87 7.41 -1.77
N ALA A 106 -34.58 6.23 -2.32
CA ALA A 106 -33.43 6.01 -3.20
C ALA A 106 -33.56 6.79 -4.51
N ILE A 107 -34.75 6.79 -5.13
CA ILE A 107 -35.03 7.54 -6.36
C ILE A 107 -34.99 9.05 -6.08
N TYR A 108 -35.62 9.52 -4.99
CA TYR A 108 -35.63 10.94 -4.62
C TYR A 108 -34.22 11.49 -4.37
N PHE A 109 -33.42 10.82 -3.55
CA PHE A 109 -32.04 11.23 -3.29
C PHE A 109 -31.13 11.05 -4.50
N GLY A 110 -31.35 10.01 -5.33
CA GLY A 110 -30.63 9.80 -6.58
C GLY A 110 -30.84 10.94 -7.59
N VAL A 111 -32.10 11.35 -7.80
CA VAL A 111 -32.46 12.46 -8.69
C VAL A 111 -31.93 13.80 -8.15
N LYS A 112 -32.02 14.02 -6.84
CA LYS A 112 -31.50 15.25 -6.21
C LYS A 112 -29.97 15.32 -6.27
N CYS A 113 -29.30 14.17 -6.12
CA CYS A 113 -27.85 14.05 -6.28
C CYS A 113 -27.45 14.39 -7.72
N TYR A 114 -28.10 13.79 -8.73
CA TYR A 114 -27.85 14.04 -10.15
C TYR A 114 -27.99 15.52 -10.53
N HIS A 115 -29.09 16.18 -10.12
CA HIS A 115 -29.29 17.60 -10.42
C HIS A 115 -28.23 18.48 -9.76
N LYS A 116 -27.89 18.25 -8.48
CA LYS A 116 -26.90 19.07 -7.77
C LYS A 116 -25.50 18.90 -8.36
N ILE A 117 -25.20 17.70 -8.80
CA ILE A 117 -23.98 17.32 -9.49
C ILE A 117 -23.84 18.01 -10.85
N ASN A 118 -24.92 18.04 -11.65
CA ASN A 118 -24.91 18.64 -12.98
C ASN A 118 -24.78 20.18 -12.89
N ASP A 119 -25.39 20.76 -11.85
CA ASP A 119 -25.26 22.18 -11.52
C ASP A 119 -23.82 22.56 -11.12
N LEU A 120 -23.16 21.75 -10.28
CA LEU A 120 -21.75 21.95 -9.92
C LEU A 120 -20.79 21.80 -11.11
N ALA A 121 -21.04 20.84 -12.00
CA ALA A 121 -20.23 20.63 -13.19
C ALA A 121 -20.25 21.85 -14.14
N SER A 122 -21.32 22.65 -14.09
CA SER A 122 -21.46 23.88 -14.89
C SER A 122 -20.69 25.08 -14.34
N GLN A 123 -20.36 25.10 -13.05
CA GLN A 123 -19.75 26.24 -12.35
C GLN A 123 -18.23 26.14 -12.15
N ILE A 124 -17.61 24.99 -12.47
CA ILE A 124 -16.19 24.74 -12.17
C ILE A 124 -15.25 25.23 -13.29
N SER A 125 -14.31 26.10 -12.90
CA SER A 125 -13.24 26.71 -13.70
C SER A 125 -12.40 25.72 -14.53
N THR A 126 -11.97 26.18 -15.70
CA THR A 126 -11.29 25.45 -16.78
C THR A 126 -9.97 24.77 -16.39
N ARG A 127 -9.30 25.18 -15.31
CA ARG A 127 -7.93 24.69 -14.98
C ARG A 127 -7.87 23.32 -14.30
N ASN A 128 -8.95 22.91 -13.61
CA ASN A 128 -9.03 21.60 -12.92
C ASN A 128 -10.08 20.66 -13.53
N LYS A 129 -10.63 21.03 -14.70
CA LYS A 129 -11.81 20.39 -15.29
C LYS A 129 -11.60 18.90 -15.60
N SER A 130 -10.43 18.49 -16.07
CA SER A 130 -10.17 17.08 -16.44
C SER A 130 -10.09 16.16 -15.23
N LEU A 131 -9.30 16.52 -14.20
CA LEU A 131 -9.13 15.69 -13.00
C LEU A 131 -10.41 15.63 -12.16
N GLN A 132 -11.09 16.77 -11.98
CA GLN A 132 -12.37 16.82 -11.27
C GLN A 132 -13.47 16.08 -12.04
N SER A 133 -13.50 16.18 -13.36
CA SER A 133 -14.44 15.41 -14.20
C SER A 133 -14.15 13.90 -14.16
N GLN A 134 -12.90 13.47 -14.13
CA GLN A 134 -12.54 12.05 -13.99
C GLN A 134 -12.94 11.48 -12.62
N LEU A 135 -12.63 12.19 -11.53
CA LEU A 135 -13.10 11.85 -10.18
C LEU A 135 -14.63 11.80 -10.13
N PHE A 136 -15.28 12.74 -10.82
CA PHE A 136 -16.73 12.83 -10.91
C PHE A 136 -17.37 11.66 -11.69
N TYR A 137 -16.86 11.33 -12.88
CA TYR A 137 -17.35 10.18 -13.66
C TYR A 137 -17.10 8.86 -12.93
N ALA A 138 -15.93 8.71 -12.30
CA ALA A 138 -15.64 7.55 -11.45
C ALA A 138 -16.66 7.43 -10.31
N LEU A 139 -17.05 8.57 -9.70
CA LEU A 139 -18.05 8.62 -8.65
C LEU A 139 -19.44 8.17 -9.14
N VAL A 140 -19.88 8.66 -10.29
CA VAL A 140 -21.18 8.30 -10.89
C VAL A 140 -21.21 6.81 -11.24
N ILE A 141 -20.18 6.30 -11.89
CA ILE A 141 -20.08 4.87 -12.26
C ILE A 141 -20.08 4.00 -11.01
N GLN A 142 -19.28 4.36 -9.99
CA GLN A 142 -19.22 3.62 -8.73
C GLN A 142 -20.58 3.56 -8.01
N THR A 143 -21.42 4.58 -8.17
CA THR A 143 -22.77 4.59 -7.60
C THR A 143 -23.81 3.83 -8.43
N LEU A 144 -23.63 3.79 -9.74
CA LEU A 144 -24.57 3.13 -10.66
C LEU A 144 -24.44 1.61 -10.61
N ILE A 145 -23.22 1.09 -10.41
CA ILE A 145 -22.93 -0.35 -10.41
C ILE A 145 -23.79 -1.11 -9.36
N PRO A 146 -23.83 -0.75 -8.06
CA PRO A 146 -24.69 -1.44 -7.09
C PRO A 146 -26.19 -1.21 -7.30
N ILE A 147 -26.60 -0.08 -7.90
CA ILE A 147 -28.01 0.17 -8.22
C ILE A 147 -28.48 -0.82 -9.28
N VAL A 148 -27.71 -0.97 -10.36
CA VAL A 148 -28.06 -1.86 -11.47
C VAL A 148 -27.92 -3.33 -11.08
N LEU A 149 -26.80 -3.71 -10.44
CA LEU A 149 -26.49 -5.12 -10.18
C LEU A 149 -27.15 -5.69 -8.90
N MET A 150 -27.55 -4.84 -7.95
CA MET A 150 -28.13 -5.30 -6.68
C MET A 150 -29.54 -4.73 -6.44
N HIS A 151 -29.79 -3.43 -6.64
CA HIS A 151 -31.09 -2.85 -6.28
C HIS A 151 -32.20 -3.26 -7.27
N ILE A 152 -31.93 -3.24 -8.58
CA ILE A 152 -32.94 -3.64 -9.59
C ILE A 152 -33.38 -5.10 -9.41
N PRO A 153 -32.47 -6.11 -9.36
CA PRO A 153 -32.89 -7.51 -9.22
C PRO A 153 -33.63 -7.79 -7.92
N VAL A 154 -33.18 -7.19 -6.81
CA VAL A 154 -33.82 -7.34 -5.50
C VAL A 154 -35.22 -6.72 -5.50
N THR A 155 -35.39 -5.55 -6.13
CA THR A 155 -36.71 -4.91 -6.27
C THR A 155 -37.67 -5.76 -7.10
N ILE A 156 -37.19 -6.36 -8.19
CA ILE A 156 -37.98 -7.27 -9.02
C ILE A 156 -38.44 -8.48 -8.17
N ILE A 157 -37.54 -9.10 -7.40
CA ILE A 157 -37.91 -10.19 -6.47
C ILE A 157 -39.01 -9.76 -5.52
N TYR A 158 -38.86 -8.61 -4.85
CA TYR A 158 -39.86 -8.10 -3.92
C TYR A 158 -41.22 -7.83 -4.59
N SER A 159 -41.23 -7.28 -5.82
CA SER A 159 -42.46 -7.02 -6.57
C SER A 159 -43.17 -8.31 -6.99
N PHE A 160 -42.44 -9.32 -7.49
CA PHE A 160 -43.01 -10.61 -7.86
C PHE A 160 -43.52 -11.38 -6.64
N ALA A 161 -42.79 -11.29 -5.52
CA ALA A 161 -43.21 -11.83 -4.23
C ALA A 161 -44.52 -11.18 -3.75
N PHE A 162 -44.66 -9.86 -3.92
CA PHE A 162 -45.88 -9.12 -3.58
C PHE A 162 -47.06 -9.46 -4.50
N MET A 163 -46.82 -9.87 -5.75
CA MET A 163 -47.87 -10.32 -6.67
C MET A 163 -48.23 -11.80 -6.51
N GLY A 164 -47.51 -12.55 -5.66
CA GLY A 164 -47.78 -13.96 -5.38
C GLY A 164 -47.33 -14.93 -6.48
N TYR A 165 -46.40 -14.53 -7.36
CA TYR A 165 -45.84 -15.40 -8.40
C TYR A 165 -44.64 -16.22 -7.87
N GLY A 166 -44.48 -17.44 -8.39
CA GLY A 166 -43.39 -18.35 -8.04
C GLY A 166 -42.00 -17.77 -8.35
N MET A 167 -41.07 -17.90 -7.39
CA MET A 167 -39.83 -17.11 -7.31
C MET A 167 -38.61 -17.75 -8.01
N GLY A 168 -38.74 -18.94 -8.61
CA GLY A 168 -37.60 -19.80 -8.98
C GLY A 168 -36.51 -19.13 -9.83
N ILE A 169 -36.80 -18.83 -11.10
CA ILE A 169 -35.77 -18.36 -12.05
C ILE A 169 -35.25 -16.96 -11.68
N ILE A 170 -36.12 -16.08 -11.18
CA ILE A 170 -35.78 -14.68 -10.85
C ILE A 170 -34.80 -14.61 -9.66
N CYS A 171 -34.98 -15.46 -8.64
CA CYS A 171 -34.02 -15.59 -7.54
C CYS A 171 -32.63 -16.05 -8.00
N GLY A 172 -32.58 -16.97 -8.97
CA GLY A 172 -31.33 -17.40 -9.61
C GLY A 172 -30.61 -16.25 -10.32
N ILE A 173 -31.33 -15.48 -11.14
CA ILE A 173 -30.78 -14.33 -11.86
C ILE A 173 -30.25 -13.26 -10.89
N ALA A 174 -30.98 -12.94 -9.83
CA ALA A 174 -30.52 -11.96 -8.85
C ALA A 174 -29.27 -12.44 -8.10
N SER A 175 -29.20 -13.72 -7.74
CA SER A 175 -28.03 -14.30 -7.07
C SER A 175 -26.77 -14.23 -7.94
N ILE A 176 -26.91 -14.50 -9.24
CA ILE A 176 -25.82 -14.35 -10.22
C ILE A 176 -25.39 -12.88 -10.31
N THR A 177 -26.35 -11.96 -10.40
CA THR A 177 -26.06 -10.53 -10.55
C THR A 177 -25.35 -9.95 -9.31
N ILE A 178 -25.76 -10.36 -8.10
CA ILE A 178 -25.09 -10.00 -6.83
C ILE A 178 -23.70 -10.63 -6.72
N SER A 179 -23.51 -11.85 -7.23
CA SER A 179 -22.18 -12.49 -7.27
C SER A 179 -21.24 -11.73 -8.21
N ILE A 180 -21.71 -11.31 -9.39
CA ILE A 180 -20.96 -10.48 -10.34
C ILE A 180 -20.56 -9.15 -9.71
N LEU A 181 -21.42 -8.52 -8.90
CA LEU A 181 -21.08 -7.28 -8.19
C LEU A 181 -19.83 -7.45 -7.32
N SER A 182 -19.64 -8.60 -6.67
CA SER A 182 -18.47 -8.88 -5.83
C SER A 182 -17.16 -9.00 -6.63
N THR A 183 -17.26 -9.37 -7.91
CA THR A 183 -16.12 -9.46 -8.84
C THR A 183 -15.82 -8.13 -9.53
N VAL A 184 -16.87 -7.35 -9.84
CA VAL A 184 -16.75 -6.07 -10.57
C VAL A 184 -16.30 -4.92 -9.67
N LEU A 185 -16.70 -4.94 -8.39
CA LEU A 185 -16.14 -3.99 -7.43
C LEU A 185 -14.64 -4.30 -7.29
N PRO A 186 -13.74 -3.36 -7.60
CA PRO A 186 -12.33 -3.59 -7.40
C PRO A 186 -12.11 -3.78 -5.90
N GLN A 187 -11.88 -5.04 -5.48
CA GLN A 187 -11.11 -5.29 -4.28
C GLN A 187 -9.82 -4.51 -4.45
N ALA A 188 -9.44 -3.74 -3.43
CA ALA A 188 -8.24 -2.90 -3.42
C ALA A 188 -7.08 -3.67 -4.06
N THR A 189 -6.86 -3.45 -5.35
CA THR A 189 -6.02 -4.33 -6.15
C THR A 189 -4.63 -3.84 -5.80
N GLU A 190 -3.97 -4.55 -4.89
CA GLU A 190 -2.61 -4.22 -4.52
C GLU A 190 -1.79 -4.21 -5.81
N LYS A 191 -1.47 -3.01 -6.29
CA LYS A 191 -0.77 -2.78 -7.57
C LYS A 191 0.59 -3.49 -7.59
N TYR A 192 1.16 -3.70 -6.41
CA TYR A 192 2.46 -4.27 -6.20
C TYR A 192 2.37 -5.55 -5.38
N TYR A 193 3.31 -6.44 -5.62
CA TYR A 193 3.63 -7.51 -4.69
C TYR A 193 5.10 -7.39 -4.29
N PHE A 194 5.48 -8.00 -3.16
CA PHE A 194 6.82 -7.91 -2.63
C PHE A 194 7.47 -9.29 -2.56
N GLU A 195 8.75 -9.34 -2.86
CA GLU A 195 9.56 -10.56 -2.92
C GLU A 195 10.86 -10.34 -2.16
N THR A 196 11.28 -11.31 -1.35
CA THR A 196 12.61 -11.29 -0.72
C THR A 196 13.69 -11.52 -1.77
N VAL A 197 14.71 -10.68 -1.76
CA VAL A 197 15.85 -10.78 -2.69
C VAL A 197 16.61 -12.09 -2.49
N LYS A 198 16.89 -12.79 -3.59
CA LYS A 198 17.73 -13.99 -3.63
C LYS A 198 18.89 -13.81 -4.62
N ASN A 199 19.86 -14.72 -4.55
CA ASN A 199 20.99 -14.77 -5.49
C ASN A 199 20.56 -14.82 -6.97
N SER A 200 19.40 -15.41 -7.28
CA SER A 200 18.84 -15.44 -8.64
C SER A 200 18.46 -14.06 -9.17
N ASN A 201 18.17 -13.08 -8.30
CA ASN A 201 17.75 -11.73 -8.69
C ASN A 201 18.94 -10.79 -8.93
N ARG A 202 20.20 -11.24 -8.76
CA ARG A 202 21.40 -10.38 -8.81
C ARG A 202 21.46 -9.51 -10.06
N ASN A 203 21.31 -10.11 -11.24
CA ASN A 203 21.41 -9.39 -12.52
C ASN A 203 20.26 -8.39 -12.72
N GLU A 204 19.05 -8.78 -12.31
CA GLU A 204 17.86 -7.94 -12.45
C GLU A 204 17.92 -6.71 -11.52
N ILE A 205 18.39 -6.89 -10.28
CA ILE A 205 18.60 -5.79 -9.35
C ILE A 205 19.69 -4.85 -9.89
N PHE A 206 20.76 -5.42 -10.42
CA PHE A 206 21.83 -4.64 -11.04
C PHE A 206 21.30 -3.76 -12.18
N GLU A 207 20.53 -4.34 -13.12
CA GLU A 207 19.90 -3.58 -14.21
C GLU A 207 18.94 -2.50 -13.69
N PHE A 208 18.13 -2.82 -12.68
CA PHE A 208 17.22 -1.86 -12.07
C PHE A 208 17.96 -0.68 -11.43
N LEU A 209 19.02 -0.95 -10.68
CA LEU A 209 19.84 0.07 -10.04
C LEU A 209 20.60 0.92 -11.05
N ASN A 210 21.14 0.32 -12.11
CA ASN A 210 21.84 1.03 -13.18
C ASN A 210 20.90 1.99 -13.95
N LYS A 211 19.66 1.56 -14.20
CA LYS A 211 18.67 2.35 -14.94
C LYS A 211 18.01 3.44 -14.09
N ASN A 212 17.78 3.19 -12.80
CA ASN A 212 17.03 4.09 -11.92
C ASN A 212 17.96 4.78 -10.90
N PHE A 213 18.56 4.03 -9.99
CA PHE A 213 19.32 4.61 -8.87
C PHE A 213 20.53 5.43 -9.33
N ARG A 214 21.30 4.97 -10.32
CA ARG A 214 22.43 5.73 -10.90
C ARG A 214 22.06 7.14 -11.32
N VAL A 215 20.89 7.24 -11.94
CA VAL A 215 20.42 8.44 -12.63
C VAL A 215 19.63 9.34 -11.69
N ASP A 216 18.93 8.77 -10.71
CA ASP A 216 18.05 9.52 -9.81
C ASP A 216 18.73 9.92 -8.48
N GLU A 217 19.70 9.15 -7.97
CA GLU A 217 20.30 9.40 -6.66
C GLU A 217 21.20 10.66 -6.64
N SER A 218 21.13 11.40 -5.52
CA SER A 218 21.67 12.76 -5.42
C SER A 218 23.20 12.81 -5.49
N LEU A 219 23.90 11.90 -4.81
CA LEU A 219 25.38 11.83 -4.87
C LEU A 219 25.85 11.29 -6.23
N SER A 220 25.17 10.29 -6.78
CA SER A 220 25.46 9.66 -8.06
C SER A 220 25.37 10.65 -9.21
N ARG A 221 24.33 11.51 -9.19
CA ARG A 221 24.20 12.64 -10.11
C ARG A 221 25.28 13.70 -9.90
N ALA A 222 25.55 14.08 -8.65
CA ALA A 222 26.58 15.08 -8.33
C ALA A 222 27.99 14.62 -8.76
N ALA A 223 28.29 13.33 -8.63
CA ALA A 223 29.55 12.74 -9.07
C ALA A 223 29.64 12.50 -10.58
N GLY A 224 28.51 12.59 -11.30
CA GLY A 224 28.42 12.27 -12.72
C GLY A 224 28.74 10.79 -12.99
N MET A 225 28.14 9.88 -12.22
CA MET A 225 28.44 8.45 -12.24
C MET A 225 28.05 7.78 -13.56
N THR A 226 29.00 7.07 -14.17
CA THR A 226 28.81 6.38 -15.46
C THR A 226 28.41 4.92 -15.27
N GLU A 227 28.09 4.24 -16.38
CA GLU A 227 27.73 2.81 -16.36
C GLU A 227 28.89 1.91 -15.92
N SER A 228 30.13 2.26 -16.26
CA SER A 228 31.31 1.51 -15.82
C SER A 228 31.58 1.69 -14.33
N ASP A 229 31.38 2.91 -13.80
CA ASP A 229 31.59 3.19 -12.39
C ASP A 229 30.58 2.40 -11.54
N ILE A 230 29.31 2.40 -11.95
CA ILE A 230 28.26 1.71 -11.19
C ILE A 230 28.45 0.19 -11.13
N GLN A 231 29.05 -0.41 -12.17
CA GLN A 231 29.29 -1.84 -12.23
C GLN A 231 30.16 -2.26 -11.05
N ILE A 232 31.29 -1.58 -10.87
CA ILE A 232 32.25 -1.87 -9.82
C ILE A 232 31.64 -1.59 -8.44
N CYS A 233 30.97 -0.42 -8.31
CA CYS A 233 30.40 -0.02 -7.02
C CYS A 233 29.30 -0.97 -6.55
N PHE A 234 28.39 -1.36 -7.45
CA PHE A 234 27.23 -2.15 -7.08
C PHE A 234 27.50 -3.64 -7.07
N GLU A 235 28.56 -4.14 -7.70
CA GLU A 235 29.02 -5.51 -7.47
C GLU A 235 29.36 -5.74 -6.00
N GLY A 236 30.13 -4.83 -5.38
CA GLY A 236 30.45 -4.92 -3.95
C GLY A 236 29.22 -4.82 -3.05
N VAL A 237 28.28 -3.92 -3.37
CA VAL A 237 27.00 -3.81 -2.65
C VAL A 237 26.19 -5.10 -2.75
N LEU A 238 26.02 -5.63 -3.97
CA LEU A 238 25.26 -6.86 -4.20
C LEU A 238 25.90 -8.06 -3.49
N ASP A 239 27.23 -8.14 -3.45
CA ASP A 239 27.93 -9.21 -2.73
C ASP A 239 27.75 -9.14 -1.21
N ARG A 240 27.44 -7.98 -0.64
CA ARG A 240 27.06 -7.85 0.79
C ARG A 240 25.59 -8.15 0.99
N VAL A 241 24.74 -7.54 0.18
CA VAL A 241 23.28 -7.61 0.26
C VAL A 241 22.77 -9.04 0.07
N LEU A 242 23.40 -9.81 -0.82
CA LEU A 242 22.98 -11.17 -1.15
C LEU A 242 23.48 -12.24 -0.15
N ARG A 243 24.32 -11.88 0.83
CA ARG A 243 24.76 -12.81 1.89
C ARG A 243 23.63 -13.20 2.82
N ASN A 244 22.66 -12.32 2.99
CA ASN A 244 21.55 -12.47 3.92
C ASN A 244 20.24 -12.17 3.19
N GLU A 245 19.20 -12.95 3.44
CA GLU A 245 17.87 -12.73 2.86
C GLU A 245 17.11 -11.59 3.59
N VAL A 246 17.78 -10.45 3.76
CA VAL A 246 17.29 -9.27 4.48
C VAL A 246 16.96 -8.10 3.56
N SER A 247 16.73 -8.37 2.28
CA SER A 247 16.40 -7.35 1.28
C SER A 247 15.10 -7.68 0.56
N ILE A 248 14.42 -6.66 0.05
CA ILE A 248 13.08 -6.79 -0.53
C ILE A 248 12.94 -6.02 -1.85
N LEU A 249 12.22 -6.61 -2.80
CA LEU A 249 11.84 -6.03 -4.07
C LEU A 249 10.34 -5.75 -4.10
N ALA A 250 9.95 -4.67 -4.78
CA ALA A 250 8.57 -4.44 -5.19
C ALA A 250 8.47 -4.68 -6.70
N ARG A 251 7.50 -5.51 -7.09
CA ARG A 251 7.16 -5.78 -8.49
C ARG A 251 5.75 -5.32 -8.81
N GLU A 252 5.53 -4.83 -10.01
CA GLU A 252 4.19 -4.50 -10.50
C GLU A 252 3.46 -5.76 -10.97
N LYS A 253 2.25 -6.02 -10.46
CA LYS A 253 1.49 -7.25 -10.76
C LYS A 253 1.11 -7.42 -12.23
N ARG A 254 1.14 -6.36 -13.03
CA ARG A 254 0.67 -6.38 -14.43
C ARG A 254 1.71 -6.92 -15.40
N ASN A 255 2.96 -6.55 -15.21
CA ASN A 255 4.07 -6.83 -16.13
C ASN A 255 5.24 -7.57 -15.47
N ASP A 256 5.14 -7.82 -14.16
CA ASP A 256 6.16 -8.50 -13.36
C ASP A 256 7.51 -7.76 -13.26
N GLU A 257 7.52 -6.46 -13.57
CA GLU A 257 8.72 -5.63 -13.59
C GLU A 257 9.08 -5.16 -12.17
N VAL A 258 10.38 -5.15 -11.86
CA VAL A 258 10.90 -4.52 -10.64
C VAL A 258 10.68 -3.02 -10.71
N VAL A 259 9.88 -2.50 -9.80
CA VAL A 259 9.54 -1.07 -9.70
C VAL A 259 10.22 -0.39 -8.51
N GLY A 260 10.80 -1.17 -7.60
CA GLY A 260 11.54 -0.65 -6.45
C GLY A 260 12.29 -1.75 -5.71
N CYS A 261 13.32 -1.34 -4.98
CA CYS A 261 14.10 -2.22 -4.12
C CYS A 261 14.48 -1.52 -2.82
N MET A 262 14.65 -2.32 -1.79
CA MET A 262 15.24 -1.95 -0.50
C MET A 262 16.29 -3.00 -0.18
N LEU A 263 17.55 -2.60 -0.27
CA LEU A 263 18.70 -3.44 -0.09
C LEU A 263 19.34 -3.14 1.26
N ASN A 264 19.42 -4.18 2.07
CA ASN A 264 20.07 -4.15 3.37
C ASN A 264 21.21 -5.16 3.40
N SER A 265 22.25 -4.82 4.15
CA SER A 265 23.36 -5.70 4.48
C SER A 265 23.48 -5.84 6.00
N VAL A 266 24.32 -6.75 6.47
CA VAL A 266 24.53 -6.97 7.91
C VAL A 266 25.95 -6.56 8.26
N TRP A 267 26.09 -5.61 9.17
CA TRP A 267 27.37 -5.17 9.70
C TRP A 267 27.68 -5.88 11.00
N LYS A 268 28.87 -6.49 11.09
CA LYS A 268 29.35 -7.15 12.29
C LYS A 268 30.67 -6.56 12.74
N ARG A 269 30.78 -6.32 14.04
CA ARG A 269 32.01 -5.84 14.65
C ARG A 269 33.11 -6.89 14.50
N GLY A 270 34.22 -6.49 13.88
CA GLY A 270 35.40 -7.35 13.70
C GLY A 270 35.52 -8.01 12.33
N ASP A 271 34.54 -7.85 11.43
CA ASP A 271 34.67 -8.34 10.05
C ASP A 271 35.81 -7.62 9.29
N ALA A 272 36.14 -6.38 9.66
CA ALA A 272 37.31 -5.66 9.15
C ALA A 272 38.67 -6.27 9.54
N LYS A 273 38.74 -7.11 10.59
CA LYS A 273 40.01 -7.67 11.13
C LYS A 273 40.28 -9.13 10.75
N LYS A 274 39.35 -9.82 10.10
CA LYS A 274 39.51 -11.27 9.82
C LYS A 274 40.43 -11.62 8.64
N ASN A 275 40.88 -10.64 7.86
CA ASN A 275 41.82 -10.86 6.75
C ASN A 275 43.31 -10.73 7.15
N GLU A 276 43.64 -10.58 8.44
CA GLU A 276 45.03 -10.46 8.92
C GLU A 276 45.71 -11.80 9.25
N ASN A 277 45.00 -12.94 9.24
CA ASN A 277 45.54 -14.23 9.73
C ASN A 277 46.04 -15.20 8.64
N SER A 278 46.60 -14.69 7.55
CA SER A 278 47.48 -15.50 6.69
C SER A 278 48.84 -14.79 6.60
N GLU A 279 49.69 -15.07 7.59
CA GLU A 279 51.11 -14.74 7.58
C GLU A 279 51.77 -15.43 6.38
N GLU A 280 52.38 -14.66 5.47
CA GLU A 280 53.80 -14.83 5.09
C GLU A 280 54.28 -13.72 4.13
N GLU A 281 55.50 -13.26 4.42
CA GLU A 281 56.42 -12.45 3.62
C GLU A 281 56.25 -10.91 3.51
N VAL A 282 56.86 -10.28 4.51
CA VAL A 282 57.42 -8.92 4.49
C VAL A 282 58.62 -8.85 3.54
N SER A 283 58.51 -8.13 2.40
CA SER A 283 59.60 -7.27 1.86
C SER A 283 59.23 -6.36 0.66
N ILE A 284 57.95 -6.03 0.44
CA ILE A 284 57.50 -5.08 -0.63
C ILE A 284 56.74 -3.87 -0.01
N PHE A 285 56.90 -3.69 1.30
CA PHE A 285 55.96 -2.98 2.18
C PHE A 285 55.92 -1.44 2.08
N GLU A 286 56.74 -0.81 1.25
CA GLU A 286 56.63 0.64 0.98
C GLU A 286 55.99 0.97 -0.37
N ARG A 287 56.00 0.04 -1.34
CA ARG A 287 55.45 0.27 -2.68
C ARG A 287 53.98 -0.16 -2.80
N ILE A 288 53.57 -1.14 -2.00
CA ILE A 288 52.21 -1.69 -1.99
C ILE A 288 51.25 -0.86 -1.12
N LYS A 289 51.71 0.12 -0.33
CA LYS A 289 50.80 0.95 0.51
C LYS A 289 49.66 1.63 -0.24
N HIS A 290 49.83 1.96 -1.53
CA HIS A 290 48.80 2.61 -2.34
C HIS A 290 47.81 1.62 -2.99
N GLU A 291 48.19 0.34 -3.10
CA GLU A 291 47.39 -0.74 -3.71
C GLU A 291 46.77 -1.67 -2.65
N PHE A 292 47.39 -1.78 -1.47
CA PHE A 292 46.91 -2.58 -0.32
C PHE A 292 45.90 -1.84 0.55
N LEU A 293 45.96 -0.51 0.61
CA LEU A 293 44.96 0.29 1.33
C LEU A 293 43.56 0.14 0.70
N LEU A 294 43.51 -0.25 -0.59
CA LEU A 294 42.27 -0.54 -1.33
C LEU A 294 41.57 -1.84 -0.91
N VAL A 295 42.24 -2.74 -0.17
CA VAL A 295 41.68 -4.03 0.27
C VAL A 295 40.85 -3.91 1.56
N PHE A 296 40.97 -2.81 2.29
CA PHE A 296 40.36 -2.64 3.63
C PHE A 296 39.11 -1.77 3.67
N LEU A 297 38.71 -1.16 2.55
CA LEU A 297 37.54 -0.29 2.49
C LEU A 297 36.28 -1.11 2.24
N GLU A 298 35.32 -1.02 3.15
CA GLU A 298 34.06 -1.77 3.07
C GLU A 298 33.23 -1.33 1.86
N PHE A 299 33.38 -0.08 1.44
CA PHE A 299 32.82 0.45 0.20
C PHE A 299 33.91 0.71 -0.84
N GLN A 300 34.04 -0.20 -1.81
CA GLN A 300 34.89 -0.03 -2.98
C GLN A 300 34.12 0.67 -4.09
N PHE A 301 34.52 1.90 -4.41
CA PHE A 301 34.02 2.62 -5.56
C PHE A 301 35.11 2.66 -6.63
N GLY A 302 34.92 1.94 -7.74
CA GLY A 302 35.87 1.93 -8.85
C GLY A 302 35.78 3.18 -9.72
N GLY A 303 36.92 3.57 -10.31
CA GLY A 303 37.00 4.62 -11.33
C GLY A 303 37.90 5.81 -10.95
N ASP A 304 38.44 6.50 -11.96
CA ASP A 304 39.33 7.66 -11.78
C ASP A 304 38.57 8.97 -11.43
N ARG A 305 37.24 8.89 -11.30
CA ARG A 305 36.40 10.06 -11.04
C ARG A 305 36.47 10.45 -9.57
N LYS A 306 37.05 11.64 -9.32
CA LYS A 306 37.15 12.24 -7.97
C LYS A 306 35.85 12.21 -7.18
N GLY A 307 34.70 12.50 -7.83
CA GLY A 307 33.40 12.48 -7.16
C GLY A 307 33.01 11.09 -6.63
N VAL A 308 33.22 10.05 -7.43
CA VAL A 308 32.91 8.65 -7.07
C VAL A 308 33.80 8.16 -5.93
N VAL A 309 35.10 8.48 -5.99
CA VAL A 309 36.05 8.19 -4.90
C VAL A 309 35.66 8.92 -3.61
N THR A 310 35.28 10.20 -3.70
CA THR A 310 34.87 11.01 -2.54
C THR A 310 33.64 10.42 -1.86
N ILE A 311 32.68 9.87 -2.60
CA ILE A 311 31.51 9.17 -2.02
C ILE A 311 31.98 7.98 -1.18
N GLY A 312 32.89 7.16 -1.72
CA GLY A 312 33.48 6.04 -0.99
C GLY A 312 34.19 6.46 0.27
N GLU A 313 35.01 7.52 0.22
CA GLU A 313 35.69 8.06 1.40
C GLU A 313 34.71 8.51 2.48
N ILE A 314 33.62 9.21 2.11
CA ILE A 314 32.59 9.65 3.05
C ILE A 314 31.92 8.45 3.72
N LEU A 315 31.52 7.43 2.94
CA LEU A 315 30.82 6.26 3.48
C LEU A 315 31.73 5.43 4.39
N ASN A 316 32.99 5.24 4.03
CA ASN A 316 33.96 4.53 4.87
C ASN A 316 34.26 5.31 6.18
N GLU A 317 34.38 6.65 6.13
CA GLU A 317 34.56 7.48 7.33
C GLU A 317 33.36 7.37 8.28
N LEU A 318 32.14 7.40 7.74
CA LEU A 318 30.91 7.26 8.52
C LEU A 318 30.79 5.86 9.12
N HIS A 319 31.11 4.81 8.36
CA HIS A 319 31.16 3.43 8.86
C HIS A 319 32.12 3.27 10.03
N GLU A 320 33.35 3.75 9.91
CA GLU A 320 34.30 3.70 11.02
C GLU A 320 33.82 4.50 12.23
N SER A 321 33.24 5.67 11.99
CA SER A 321 32.70 6.54 13.03
C SER A 321 31.55 5.88 13.79
N PHE A 322 30.70 5.10 13.10
CA PHE A 322 29.62 4.34 13.72
C PHE A 322 30.15 3.43 14.84
N TRP A 323 31.16 2.61 14.54
CA TRP A 323 31.71 1.67 15.52
C TRP A 323 32.40 2.36 16.70
N LYS A 324 33.01 3.53 16.45
CA LYS A 324 33.61 4.37 17.51
C LYS A 324 32.53 4.96 18.43
N LEU A 325 31.41 5.41 17.88
CA LEU A 325 30.33 6.12 18.61
C LEU A 325 29.30 5.18 19.27
N ARG A 326 29.15 3.96 18.76
CA ARG A 326 28.17 2.96 19.23
C ARG A 326 28.88 1.68 19.68
N SER A 327 29.75 1.81 20.69
CA SER A 327 30.58 0.73 21.23
C SER A 327 29.79 -0.45 21.82
N ASN A 328 28.51 -0.27 22.18
CA ASN A 328 27.69 -1.30 22.82
C ASN A 328 27.08 -2.32 21.84
N HIS A 329 27.11 -2.05 20.53
CA HIS A 329 26.46 -2.88 19.52
C HIS A 329 27.46 -3.76 18.78
N HIS A 330 27.12 -5.03 18.56
CA HIS A 330 27.99 -6.02 17.90
C HIS A 330 27.53 -6.30 16.46
N THR A 331 26.23 -6.41 16.25
CA THR A 331 25.61 -6.63 14.94
C THR A 331 24.49 -5.61 14.74
N VAL A 332 24.47 -4.99 13.57
CA VAL A 332 23.42 -4.06 13.14
C VAL A 332 23.02 -4.34 11.70
N LEU A 333 21.75 -4.08 11.39
CA LEU A 333 21.26 -4.13 10.02
C LEU A 333 21.59 -2.81 9.35
N HIS A 334 22.31 -2.86 8.24
CA HIS A 334 22.68 -1.69 7.47
C HIS A 334 21.71 -1.50 6.31
N PHE A 335 20.95 -0.41 6.35
CA PHE A 335 20.10 0.03 5.25
C PHE A 335 20.95 0.79 4.23
N GLU A 336 21.30 0.11 3.14
CA GLU A 336 22.33 0.54 2.19
C GLU A 336 21.74 1.26 0.98
N ILE A 337 20.72 0.71 0.32
CA ILE A 337 20.09 1.32 -0.86
C ILE A 337 18.57 1.22 -0.81
N SER A 338 17.89 2.34 -1.04
CA SER A 338 16.45 2.39 -1.35
C SER A 338 16.25 3.10 -2.66
N SER A 339 15.57 2.43 -3.60
CA SER A 339 15.28 3.00 -4.90
C SER A 339 13.86 2.64 -5.34
N VAL A 340 13.16 3.61 -5.92
CA VAL A 340 11.83 3.43 -6.51
C VAL A 340 11.84 4.09 -7.88
N ASN A 341 11.44 3.34 -8.90
CA ASN A 341 11.28 3.82 -10.26
C ASN A 341 10.45 5.10 -10.28
N ARG A 342 10.92 6.12 -10.99
CA ARG A 342 10.31 7.46 -11.08
C ARG A 342 8.81 7.46 -11.38
N ASN A 343 8.34 6.50 -12.20
CA ASN A 343 6.91 6.38 -12.55
C ASN A 343 6.05 5.81 -11.41
N HIS A 344 6.68 5.20 -10.40
CA HIS A 344 6.05 4.53 -9.26
C HIS A 344 6.30 5.26 -7.92
N GLN A 345 7.05 6.36 -7.94
CA GLN A 345 7.28 7.21 -6.76
C GLN A 345 5.99 7.84 -6.23
N ARG A 346 6.02 8.28 -4.96
CA ARG A 346 4.89 8.90 -4.23
C ARG A 346 3.63 8.02 -4.10
N GLN A 347 3.78 6.70 -4.23
CA GLN A 347 2.71 5.71 -4.03
C GLN A 347 2.87 4.91 -2.72
N GLY A 348 3.73 5.39 -1.80
CA GLY A 348 3.94 4.79 -0.48
C GLY A 348 4.89 3.59 -0.43
N LEU A 349 5.59 3.26 -1.53
CA LEU A 349 6.52 2.13 -1.60
C LEU A 349 7.67 2.23 -0.58
N ALA A 350 8.32 3.39 -0.47
CA ALA A 350 9.41 3.59 0.49
C ALA A 350 8.97 3.35 1.94
N SER A 351 7.77 3.82 2.32
CA SER A 351 7.21 3.54 3.65
C SER A 351 6.93 2.06 3.88
N LYS A 352 6.48 1.33 2.85
CA LYS A 352 6.26 -0.13 2.93
C LYS A 352 7.58 -0.88 3.07
N PHE A 353 8.61 -0.49 2.33
CA PHE A 353 9.95 -1.06 2.48
C PHE A 353 10.51 -0.85 3.89
N MET A 354 10.40 0.36 4.44
CA MET A 354 10.86 0.63 5.81
C MET A 354 10.09 -0.20 6.84
N ASN A 355 8.77 -0.37 6.69
CA ASN A 355 8.01 -1.24 7.60
C ASN A 355 8.49 -2.70 7.57
N TRP A 356 9.00 -3.16 6.43
CA TRP A 356 9.56 -4.49 6.31
C TRP A 356 10.96 -4.57 6.94
N THR A 357 11.83 -3.59 6.67
CA THR A 357 13.18 -3.51 7.26
C THR A 357 13.14 -3.39 8.79
N GLU A 358 12.17 -2.64 9.33
CA GLU A 358 11.97 -2.45 10.78
C GLU A 358 11.22 -3.61 11.45
N ASN A 359 11.01 -4.72 10.75
CA ASN A 359 10.35 -5.89 11.32
C ASN A 359 11.26 -6.55 12.38
N GLN A 360 10.73 -6.73 13.60
CA GLN A 360 11.47 -7.36 14.69
C GLN A 360 11.90 -8.80 14.40
N GLU A 361 11.10 -9.57 13.66
CA GLU A 361 11.46 -10.94 13.25
C GLU A 361 12.66 -10.93 12.29
N LEU A 362 12.69 -9.95 11.39
CA LEU A 362 13.81 -9.78 10.45
C LEU A 362 15.10 -9.46 11.21
N LEU A 363 15.05 -8.49 12.13
CA LEU A 363 16.20 -8.08 12.95
C LEU A 363 16.70 -9.23 13.82
N LYS A 364 15.79 -10.00 14.44
CA LYS A 364 16.14 -11.19 15.21
C LYS A 364 16.81 -12.27 14.36
N SER A 365 16.40 -12.44 13.09
CA SER A 365 16.99 -13.47 12.22
C SER A 365 18.49 -13.26 11.93
N VAL A 366 18.97 -12.02 12.06
CA VAL A 366 20.38 -11.66 11.88
C VAL A 366 21.04 -11.18 13.17
N GLU A 367 20.37 -11.33 14.33
CA GLU A 367 20.84 -10.87 15.64
C GLU A 367 21.19 -9.37 15.66
N ALA A 368 20.50 -8.56 14.85
CA ALA A 368 20.73 -7.12 14.78
C ALA A 368 20.07 -6.39 15.94
N SER A 369 20.88 -5.60 16.66
CA SER A 369 20.42 -4.75 17.78
C SER A 369 19.81 -3.41 17.33
N GLY A 370 19.89 -3.10 16.05
CA GLY A 370 19.37 -1.86 15.50
C GLY A 370 19.60 -1.75 14.00
N ILE A 371 19.14 -0.64 13.44
CA ILE A 371 19.28 -0.31 12.01
C ILE A 371 20.13 0.96 11.87
N VAL A 372 21.13 0.89 11.01
CA VAL A 372 22.01 2.01 10.63
C VAL A 372 21.83 2.34 9.15
N ALA A 373 21.96 3.61 8.77
CA ALA A 373 21.89 4.04 7.37
C ALA A 373 22.68 5.33 7.14
N GLU A 374 23.34 5.48 5.99
CA GLU A 374 23.86 6.78 5.52
C GLU A 374 22.82 7.47 4.62
N ALA A 375 22.11 8.43 5.18
CA ALA A 375 21.09 9.19 4.48
C ALA A 375 21.73 10.23 3.55
N SER A 376 22.00 9.83 2.30
CA SER A 376 22.67 10.63 1.26
C SER A 376 21.77 11.60 0.49
N SER A 377 20.45 11.46 0.58
CA SER A 377 19.48 12.35 -0.10
C SER A 377 18.56 13.02 0.90
N LEU A 378 18.13 14.24 0.59
CA LEU A 378 17.20 14.99 1.43
C LEU A 378 15.89 14.22 1.69
N ALA A 379 15.42 13.46 0.69
CA ALA A 379 14.24 12.61 0.83
C ALA A 379 14.45 11.49 1.87
N ASN A 380 15.60 10.81 1.86
CA ASN A 380 15.92 9.76 2.84
C ASN A 380 16.14 10.35 4.23
N GLN A 381 16.77 11.52 4.34
CA GLN A 381 16.95 12.21 5.61
C GLN A 381 15.60 12.54 6.27
N ILE A 382 14.66 13.13 5.52
CA ILE A 382 13.30 13.43 6.01
C ILE A 382 12.53 12.14 6.35
N LEU A 383 12.69 11.07 5.57
CA LEU A 383 12.02 9.80 5.80
C LEU A 383 12.47 9.16 7.12
N LEU A 384 13.78 9.11 7.36
CA LEU A 384 14.36 8.45 8.54
C LEU A 384 14.13 9.29 9.81
N ASP A 385 14.23 10.62 9.72
CA ASP A 385 13.89 11.54 10.82
C ASP A 385 12.44 11.35 11.31
N LYS A 386 11.47 11.32 10.38
CA LYS A 386 10.06 11.05 10.70
C LYS A 386 9.79 9.69 11.35
N ARG A 387 10.71 8.74 11.19
CA ARG A 387 10.62 7.39 11.75
C ARG A 387 11.41 7.22 13.05
N GLY A 388 12.00 8.31 13.56
CA GLY A 388 12.71 8.35 14.84
C GLY A 388 14.13 7.78 14.77
N TYR A 389 14.79 7.85 13.60
CA TYR A 389 16.22 7.59 13.51
C TYR A 389 16.99 8.82 13.98
N GLU A 390 17.99 8.60 14.82
CA GLU A 390 18.83 9.66 15.36
C GLU A 390 20.10 9.82 14.51
N THR A 391 20.46 11.06 14.18
CA THR A 391 21.74 11.35 13.52
C THR A 391 22.89 11.17 14.50
N VAL A 392 23.78 10.22 14.20
CA VAL A 392 24.95 9.87 15.01
C VAL A 392 26.17 10.66 14.57
N ALA A 393 26.36 10.79 13.26
CA ALA A 393 27.43 11.59 12.66
C ALA A 393 26.95 12.19 11.33
N ALA A 394 27.63 13.23 10.86
CA ALA A 394 27.31 13.84 9.58
C ALA A 394 28.58 14.36 8.91
N THR A 395 28.68 14.14 7.60
CA THR A 395 29.77 14.67 6.77
C THR A 395 29.20 15.74 5.86
N LEU A 396 29.65 16.99 6.02
CA LEU A 396 29.25 18.09 5.15
C LEU A 396 29.94 17.96 3.80
N LEU A 397 29.16 18.04 2.71
CA LEU A 397 29.72 17.93 1.35
C LEU A 397 30.63 19.12 1.01
N ASN A 398 30.39 20.29 1.59
CA ASN A 398 31.24 21.48 1.41
C ASN A 398 32.64 21.33 2.04
N SER A 399 32.85 20.35 2.91
CA SER A 399 34.17 20.05 3.47
C SER A 399 35.06 19.29 2.49
N ARG A 400 34.48 18.75 1.40
CA ARG A 400 35.18 18.02 0.35
C ARG A 400 35.44 18.96 -0.83
N ILE A 401 36.62 19.57 -0.81
CA ILE A 401 37.07 20.52 -1.81
C ILE A 401 38.16 19.92 -2.71
N ASP A 402 38.15 20.31 -3.98
CA ASP A 402 39.19 19.96 -4.94
C ASP A 402 40.44 20.84 -4.73
N SER A 403 41.49 20.57 -5.51
CA SER A 403 42.75 21.32 -5.48
C SER A 403 42.58 22.81 -5.82
N ASN A 404 41.45 23.22 -6.38
CA ASN A 404 41.12 24.59 -6.75
C ASN A 404 40.22 25.29 -5.71
N GLY A 405 39.88 24.60 -4.61
CA GLY A 405 38.98 25.12 -3.57
C GLY A 405 37.49 25.02 -3.89
N ASN A 406 37.11 24.32 -4.97
CA ASN A 406 35.71 24.10 -5.32
C ASN A 406 35.19 22.84 -4.66
N GLN A 407 33.91 22.84 -4.27
CA GLN A 407 33.26 21.65 -3.72
C GLN A 407 33.20 20.53 -4.77
N ILE A 408 33.62 19.32 -4.38
CA ILE A 408 33.70 18.16 -5.30
C ILE A 408 32.30 17.63 -5.64
N LEU A 409 31.39 17.62 -4.66
CA LEU A 409 30.04 17.08 -4.80
C LEU A 409 29.01 18.18 -4.54
N VAL A 410 28.30 18.61 -5.58
CA VAL A 410 27.21 19.59 -5.48
C VAL A 410 25.91 18.93 -5.93
N CYS A 411 25.02 18.67 -4.99
CA CYS A 411 23.72 18.05 -5.27
C CYS A 411 22.69 19.09 -5.72
N ASP A 412 21.84 18.72 -6.67
CA ASP A 412 20.80 19.58 -7.24
C ASP A 412 19.51 19.63 -6.41
N ASP A 413 19.33 18.69 -5.48
CA ASP A 413 18.17 18.55 -4.60
C ASP A 413 18.31 19.34 -3.28
N GLY A 414 19.41 20.08 -3.11
CA GLY A 414 19.72 20.84 -1.89
C GLY A 414 20.36 20.02 -0.78
N THR A 415 20.74 18.76 -1.03
CA THR A 415 21.53 17.97 -0.07
C THR A 415 22.88 18.63 0.19
N ASP A 416 23.17 18.95 1.45
CA ASP A 416 24.42 19.59 1.88
C ASP A 416 25.34 18.65 2.68
N ARG A 417 24.84 17.48 3.09
CA ARG A 417 25.52 16.54 3.97
C ARG A 417 25.02 15.11 3.78
N VAL A 418 25.84 14.15 4.21
CA VAL A 418 25.44 12.75 4.41
C VAL A 418 25.31 12.52 5.92
N ASN A 419 24.13 12.10 6.37
CA ASN A 419 23.87 11.82 7.78
C ASN A 419 23.96 10.32 8.04
N LEU A 420 24.88 9.90 8.89
CA LEU A 420 24.84 8.57 9.49
C LEU A 420 23.77 8.58 10.57
N VAL A 421 22.71 7.80 10.35
CA VAL A 421 21.59 7.70 11.28
C VAL A 421 21.48 6.29 11.86
N PHE A 422 20.98 6.19 13.08
CA PHE A 422 20.81 4.93 13.78
C PHE A 422 19.50 4.90 14.58
N LYS A 423 18.88 3.74 14.62
CA LYS A 423 17.73 3.46 15.48
C LYS A 423 17.91 2.11 16.15
N GLU A 424 17.85 2.12 17.48
CA GLU A 424 17.93 0.91 18.30
C GLU A 424 16.57 0.20 18.33
N PHE A 425 16.59 -1.14 18.30
CA PHE A 425 15.40 -1.98 18.41
C PHE A 425 15.62 -2.98 19.56
N GLN A 426 14.69 -2.99 20.53
CA GLN A 426 14.71 -3.88 21.69
C GLN A 426 14.13 -5.27 21.39
#